data_AF-A0A957KJA8-F1
#
_entry.id   AF-A0A957KJA8-F1
#
_cell.length_a   1.000
_cell.length_b   1.000
_cell.length_c   1.000
_cell.angle_alpha   90.00
_cell.angle_beta   90.00
_cell.angle_gamma   90.00
#
_symmetry.space_group_name_H-M   'P 1'
#
loop_
_entity.id
_entity.type
_entity.pdbx_description
1 polymer ?
#
loop_
_entity_poly.entity_id
_entity_poly.type
_entity_poly.pdbx_seq_one_letter_code
_entity_poly.pdbx_strand_id
1 'polypeptide(L)'
;MSRRRQRQARTSANVPPVMFQRLQNRWSPYEILDPAQLDSLHEASMTILEDIGLDFMDAEALAIWAAAGARVDHKAQHVWIDRGLVAAALTTAPSSFTWRARNPAHDVHIGDNEIAFGPPGGMVYISDLDNGR
;
A
#
# COMPACT_ATOMS: atom_id res chain seq x y z
N MET A 1 28.02 -32.39 -30.96
CA MET A 1 28.22 -30.93 -31.09
C MET A 1 27.02 -30.21 -30.45
N SER A 2 27.12 -29.83 -29.18
CA SER A 2 26.05 -29.07 -28.49
C SER A 2 26.45 -27.59 -28.43
N ARG A 3 25.72 -26.74 -29.16
CA ARG A 3 25.92 -25.28 -29.18
C ARG A 3 25.43 -24.71 -27.84
N ARG A 4 26.34 -24.55 -26.89
CA ARG A 4 26.16 -23.67 -25.72
C ARG A 4 25.98 -22.25 -26.25
N ARG A 5 24.73 -21.79 -26.34
CA ARG A 5 24.38 -20.40 -26.68
C ARG A 5 25.03 -19.52 -25.61
N GLN A 6 26.14 -18.88 -25.94
CA GLN A 6 26.70 -17.80 -25.14
C GLN A 6 25.64 -16.71 -25.05
N ARG A 7 25.07 -16.55 -23.86
CA ARG A 7 24.19 -15.44 -23.52
C ARG A 7 25.06 -14.19 -23.66
N GLN A 8 24.88 -13.44 -24.76
CA GLN A 8 25.52 -12.15 -24.96
C GLN A 8 25.34 -11.35 -23.69
N ALA A 9 26.47 -10.96 -23.07
CA ALA A 9 26.45 -10.05 -21.94
C ALA A 9 25.70 -8.80 -22.41
N ARG A 10 24.51 -8.56 -21.83
CA ARG A 10 23.79 -7.31 -22.06
C ARG A 10 24.73 -6.23 -21.56
N THR A 11 25.28 -5.43 -22.47
CA THR A 11 25.90 -4.16 -22.14
C THR A 11 24.79 -3.34 -21.47
N SER A 12 24.77 -3.36 -20.14
CA SER A 12 23.90 -2.48 -19.37
C SER A 12 24.29 -1.08 -19.78
N ALA A 13 23.36 -0.35 -20.41
CA ALA A 13 23.49 1.09 -20.52
C ALA A 13 23.83 1.61 -19.11
N ASN A 14 24.84 2.47 -19.03
CA ASN A 14 25.34 3.01 -17.78
C ASN A 14 24.30 4.01 -17.24
N VAL A 15 23.16 3.50 -16.78
CA VAL A 15 22.10 4.29 -16.17
C VAL A 15 22.57 4.58 -14.76
N PRO A 16 22.91 5.84 -14.42
CA PRO A 16 23.29 6.18 -13.07
C PRO A 16 22.13 5.78 -12.15
N PRO A 17 22.42 5.11 -11.02
CA PRO A 17 21.36 4.65 -10.15
C PRO A 17 20.63 5.87 -9.60
N VAL A 18 19.30 5.89 -9.75
CA VAL A 18 18.39 6.86 -9.14
C VAL A 18 18.33 6.57 -7.64
N MET A 19 19.41 6.86 -6.93
CA MET A 19 19.53 6.63 -5.50
C MET A 19 18.97 7.84 -4.76
N PHE A 20 17.95 7.61 -3.93
CA PHE A 20 17.43 8.59 -2.97
C PHE A 20 16.95 9.92 -3.60
N GLN A 21 16.57 9.90 -4.88
CA GLN A 21 15.93 11.03 -5.54
C GLN A 21 14.41 10.95 -5.36
N ARG A 22 13.75 12.10 -5.19
CA ARG A 22 12.30 12.20 -5.27
C ARG A 22 11.85 11.99 -6.72
N LEU A 23 11.26 10.85 -6.99
CA LEU A 23 10.75 10.51 -8.31
C LEU A 23 9.31 11.00 -8.43
N GLN A 24 9.07 11.89 -9.37
CA GLN A 24 7.73 12.37 -9.70
C GLN A 24 7.21 11.58 -10.90
N ASN A 25 5.99 11.06 -10.80
CA ASN A 25 5.29 10.57 -11.97
C ASN A 25 4.95 11.77 -12.88
N ARG A 26 5.28 11.68 -14.17
CA ARG A 26 5.02 12.77 -15.13
C ARG A 26 3.72 12.59 -15.89
N TRP A 27 3.07 11.43 -15.73
CA TRP A 27 1.82 11.12 -16.38
C TRP A 27 0.67 11.28 -15.40
N SER A 28 -0.48 11.66 -15.93
CA SER A 28 -1.74 11.59 -15.18
C SER A 28 -2.04 10.14 -14.80
N PRO A 29 -2.71 9.89 -13.67
CA PRO A 29 -3.24 8.57 -13.33
C PRO A 29 -4.09 8.03 -14.47
N TYR A 30 -4.03 6.71 -14.67
CA TYR A 30 -4.86 6.05 -15.67
C TYR A 30 -6.26 5.79 -15.09
N GLU A 31 -7.24 6.52 -15.58
CA GLU A 31 -8.63 6.44 -15.12
C GLU A 31 -9.36 5.29 -15.84
N ILE A 32 -9.48 4.14 -15.17
CA ILE A 32 -10.16 2.94 -15.70
C ILE A 32 -11.68 2.99 -15.44
N LEU A 33 -12.08 3.57 -14.31
CA LEU A 33 -13.47 3.67 -13.88
C LEU A 33 -14.00 5.07 -14.19
N ASP A 34 -15.23 5.14 -14.68
CA ASP A 34 -15.96 6.40 -14.74
C ASP A 34 -16.42 6.85 -13.33
N PRO A 35 -16.86 8.12 -13.16
CA PRO A 35 -17.26 8.62 -11.84
C PRO A 35 -18.40 7.83 -11.18
N ALA A 36 -19.39 7.37 -11.95
CA ALA A 36 -20.51 6.61 -11.39
C ALA A 36 -20.08 5.20 -10.94
N GLN A 37 -19.14 4.59 -11.65
CA GLN A 37 -18.53 3.33 -11.26
C GLN A 37 -17.69 3.47 -9.98
N LEU A 38 -16.95 4.58 -9.84
CA LEU A 38 -16.19 4.89 -8.64
C LEU A 38 -17.10 5.08 -7.42
N ASP A 39 -18.18 5.86 -7.57
CA ASP A 39 -19.17 6.07 -6.51
C ASP A 39 -19.85 4.76 -6.11
N SER A 40 -20.19 3.91 -7.09
CA SER A 40 -20.76 2.59 -6.84
C SER A 40 -19.82 1.69 -6.04
N LEU A 41 -18.52 1.70 -6.36
CA LEU A 41 -17.50 0.96 -5.60
C LEU A 41 -17.34 1.51 -4.17
N HIS A 42 -17.40 2.84 -4.01
CA HIS A 42 -17.35 3.47 -2.69
C HIS A 42 -18.55 3.05 -1.83
N GLU A 43 -19.78 3.15 -2.35
CA GLU A 43 -20.98 2.74 -1.63
C GLU A 43 -20.98 1.25 -1.29
N ALA A 44 -20.55 0.39 -2.21
CA ALA A 44 -20.39 -1.04 -1.93
C ALA A 44 -19.38 -1.29 -0.78
N SER A 45 -18.29 -0.53 -0.74
CA SER A 45 -17.30 -0.61 0.34
C SER A 45 -17.89 -0.15 1.68
N MET A 46 -18.68 0.92 1.68
CA MET A 46 -19.36 1.40 2.91
C MET A 46 -20.37 0.37 3.42
N THR A 47 -21.17 -0.23 2.55
CA THR A 47 -22.09 -1.33 2.90
C THR A 47 -21.36 -2.51 3.54
N ILE A 48 -20.18 -2.88 3.02
CA ILE A 48 -19.38 -3.95 3.63
C ILE A 48 -18.97 -3.55 5.05
N LEU A 49 -18.46 -2.33 5.27
CA LEU A 49 -17.98 -1.91 6.58
C LEU A 49 -19.13 -1.74 7.60
N GLU A 50 -20.27 -1.21 7.16
CA GLU A 50 -21.41 -0.83 8.00
C GLU A 50 -22.33 -2.02 8.30
N ASP A 51 -22.72 -2.78 7.28
CA ASP A 51 -23.73 -3.84 7.40
C ASP A 51 -23.11 -5.22 7.62
N ILE A 52 -22.01 -5.53 6.92
CA ILE A 52 -21.36 -6.84 6.99
C ILE A 52 -20.35 -6.87 8.14
N GLY A 53 -19.52 -5.82 8.27
CA GLY A 53 -18.48 -5.68 9.28
C GLY A 53 -17.20 -6.47 9.00
N LEU A 54 -16.27 -6.42 9.94
CA LEU A 54 -14.94 -7.04 9.87
C LEU A 54 -14.56 -7.69 11.20
N ASP A 55 -13.82 -8.79 11.14
CA ASP A 55 -13.26 -9.44 12.33
C ASP A 55 -11.93 -8.78 12.74
N PHE A 56 -11.82 -8.43 14.02
CA PHE A 56 -10.62 -7.90 14.66
C PHE A 56 -10.17 -8.84 15.78
N MET A 57 -9.20 -9.69 15.47
CA MET A 57 -8.67 -10.73 16.39
C MET A 57 -7.74 -10.17 17.48
N ASP A 58 -7.94 -8.93 17.92
CA ASP A 58 -7.11 -8.26 18.91
C ASP A 58 -7.99 -7.44 19.87
N ALA A 59 -7.78 -7.63 21.18
CA ALA A 59 -8.61 -7.01 22.20
C ALA A 59 -8.42 -5.49 22.30
N GLU A 60 -7.22 -4.99 22.02
CA GLU A 60 -6.92 -3.56 22.02
C GLU A 60 -7.59 -2.88 20.83
N ALA A 61 -7.52 -3.48 19.64
CA ALA A 61 -8.21 -2.98 18.45
C ALA A 61 -9.73 -2.89 18.66
N LEU A 62 -10.34 -3.93 19.26
CA LEU A 62 -11.78 -3.93 19.59
C LEU A 62 -12.13 -2.79 20.56
N ALA A 63 -11.28 -2.52 21.56
CA ALA A 63 -11.50 -1.43 22.51
C ALA A 63 -11.38 -0.05 21.85
N ILE A 64 -10.43 0.13 20.93
CA ILE A 64 -10.26 1.37 20.15
C ILE A 64 -11.51 1.63 19.31
N TRP A 65 -12.05 0.61 18.62
CA TRP A 65 -13.26 0.75 17.83
C TRP A 65 -14.50 1.08 18.68
N ALA A 66 -14.67 0.39 19.81
CA ALA A 66 -15.76 0.68 20.74
C ALA A 66 -15.68 2.12 21.27
N ALA A 67 -14.48 2.59 21.63
CA ALA A 67 -14.25 3.95 22.09
C ALA A 67 -14.50 5.01 20.99
N ALA A 68 -14.23 4.66 19.73
CA ALA A 68 -14.54 5.49 18.56
C ALA A 68 -16.03 5.50 18.21
N GLY A 69 -16.86 4.68 18.86
CA GLY A 69 -18.32 4.63 18.66
C GLY A 69 -18.79 3.59 17.64
N ALA A 70 -17.90 2.67 17.20
CA ALA A 70 -18.30 1.56 16.36
C ALA A 70 -19.14 0.53 17.14
N ARG A 71 -19.97 -0.24 16.44
CA ARG A 71 -20.68 -1.37 17.03
C ARG A 71 -19.74 -2.57 17.08
N VAL A 72 -19.52 -3.13 18.27
CA VAL A 72 -18.54 -4.21 18.50
C VAL A 72 -19.18 -5.40 19.21
N ASP A 73 -18.98 -6.60 18.67
CA ASP A 73 -19.18 -7.87 19.38
C ASP A 73 -17.83 -8.40 19.84
N HIS A 74 -17.53 -8.23 21.14
CA HIS A 74 -16.27 -8.68 21.72
C HIS A 74 -16.13 -10.21 21.78
N LYS A 75 -17.23 -10.96 21.81
CA LYS A 75 -17.20 -12.42 21.88
C LYS A 75 -16.91 -13.01 20.51
N ALA A 76 -17.56 -12.48 19.48
CA ALA A 76 -17.30 -12.86 18.09
C ALA A 76 -16.03 -12.20 17.52
N GLN A 77 -15.47 -11.20 18.21
CA GLN A 77 -14.36 -10.37 17.75
C GLN A 77 -14.69 -9.62 16.45
N HIS A 78 -15.91 -9.10 16.34
CA HIS A 78 -16.46 -8.55 15.12
C HIS A 78 -16.87 -7.08 15.29
N VAL A 79 -16.62 -6.25 14.27
CA VAL A 79 -16.85 -4.80 14.30
C VAL A 79 -17.62 -4.36 13.06
N TRP A 80 -18.67 -3.56 13.28
CA TRP A 80 -19.39 -2.83 12.24
C TRP A 80 -19.06 -1.35 12.35
N ILE A 81 -18.60 -0.77 11.25
CA ILE A 81 -18.04 0.58 11.21
C ILE A 81 -18.98 1.47 10.39
N ASP A 82 -19.63 2.42 11.07
CA ASP A 82 -20.52 3.39 10.43
C ASP A 82 -19.77 4.25 9.38
N ARG A 83 -20.45 4.55 8.27
CA ARG A 83 -19.86 5.35 7.18
C ARG A 83 -19.46 6.76 7.61
N GLY A 84 -20.21 7.36 8.54
CA GLY A 84 -19.88 8.66 9.14
C GLY A 84 -18.61 8.59 10.00
N LEU A 85 -18.42 7.49 10.73
CA LEU A 85 -17.17 7.23 11.46
C LEU A 85 -15.99 7.07 10.50
N VAL A 86 -16.15 6.34 9.40
CA VAL A 86 -15.11 6.21 8.35
C VAL A 86 -14.77 7.58 7.77
N ALA A 87 -15.78 8.35 7.34
CA ALA A 87 -15.58 9.67 6.76
C ALA A 87 -14.87 10.62 7.73
N ALA A 88 -15.28 10.64 9.00
CA ALA A 88 -14.65 11.45 10.04
C ALA A 88 -13.18 11.06 10.26
N ALA A 89 -12.88 9.75 10.35
CA ALA A 89 -11.52 9.26 10.51
C ALA A 89 -10.63 9.67 9.32
N LEU A 90 -11.13 9.56 8.09
CA LEU A 90 -10.39 9.94 6.87
C LEU A 90 -9.99 11.42 6.85
N THR A 91 -10.78 12.32 7.46
CA THR A 91 -10.41 13.76 7.55
C THR A 91 -9.14 14.01 8.36
N THR A 92 -8.77 13.08 9.24
CA THR A 92 -7.57 13.19 10.07
C THR A 92 -6.32 12.64 9.37
N ALA A 93 -6.49 11.89 8.28
CA ALA A 93 -5.38 11.31 7.55
C ALA A 93 -4.71 12.37 6.66
N PRO A 94 -3.37 12.54 6.73
CA PRO A 94 -2.68 13.47 5.86
C PRO A 94 -2.66 12.93 4.41
N SER A 95 -2.81 13.83 3.43
CA SER A 95 -2.70 13.47 2.01
C SER A 95 -1.28 13.05 1.60
N SER A 96 -0.27 13.53 2.34
CA SER A 96 1.12 13.14 2.19
C SER A 96 1.92 13.32 3.48
N PHE A 97 3.02 12.58 3.61
CA PHE A 97 3.92 12.68 4.75
C PHE A 97 5.37 12.34 4.38
N THR A 98 6.31 12.71 5.24
CA THR A 98 7.73 12.35 5.08
C THR A 98 8.09 11.19 6.00
N TRP A 99 8.49 10.07 5.40
CA TRP A 99 9.12 8.97 6.10
C TRP A 99 10.60 9.28 6.32
N ARG A 100 10.94 9.58 7.58
CA ARG A 100 12.27 10.05 7.98
C ARG A 100 13.28 8.92 8.07
N ALA A 101 14.44 9.11 7.45
CA ALA A 101 15.58 8.23 7.53
C ALA A 101 16.60 8.73 8.57
N ARG A 102 17.52 7.86 8.99
CA ARG A 102 18.64 8.25 9.86
C ARG A 102 19.54 9.30 9.21
N ASN A 103 19.73 9.21 7.89
CA ASN A 103 20.34 10.26 7.09
C ASN A 103 19.21 11.07 6.44
N PRO A 104 18.98 12.34 6.82
CA PRO A 104 17.91 13.15 6.24
C PRO A 104 17.99 13.32 4.71
N ALA A 105 19.18 13.15 4.12
CA ALA A 105 19.34 13.15 2.66
C ALA A 105 18.63 11.96 1.97
N HIS A 106 18.21 10.96 2.73
CA HIS A 106 17.50 9.76 2.25
C HIS A 106 16.04 9.71 2.74
N ASP A 107 15.50 10.82 3.26
CA ASP A 107 14.08 10.91 3.60
C ASP A 107 13.21 10.59 2.38
N VAL A 108 12.14 9.82 2.59
CA VAL A 108 11.22 9.41 1.52
C VAL A 108 9.90 10.13 1.70
N HIS A 109 9.37 10.71 0.63
CA HIS A 109 8.03 11.28 0.64
C HIS A 109 7.01 10.25 0.21
N ILE A 110 5.86 10.22 0.89
CA ILE A 110 4.76 9.30 0.62
C ILE A 110 3.51 10.14 0.33
N GLY A 111 2.87 9.88 -0.81
CA GLY A 111 1.70 10.60 -1.28
C GLY A 111 1.99 11.55 -2.45
N ASP A 112 0.98 12.34 -2.81
CA ASP A 112 0.96 13.19 -4.01
C ASP A 112 1.25 12.38 -5.30
N ASN A 113 2.03 12.94 -6.22
CA ASN A 113 2.43 12.27 -7.45
C ASN A 113 3.85 11.70 -7.38
N GLU A 114 4.36 11.46 -6.15
CA GLU A 114 5.69 10.90 -5.92
C GLU A 114 5.65 9.36 -5.92
N ILE A 115 6.72 8.75 -6.44
CA ILE A 115 6.90 7.29 -6.49
C ILE A 115 7.98 6.90 -5.49
N ALA A 116 7.61 6.10 -4.50
CA ALA A 116 8.54 5.48 -3.55
C ALA A 116 8.73 3.99 -3.90
N PHE A 117 9.99 3.56 -4.00
CA PHE A 117 10.35 2.16 -4.21
C PHE A 117 10.76 1.51 -2.88
N GLY A 118 10.23 0.32 -2.62
CA GLY A 118 10.58 -0.51 -1.47
C GLY A 118 11.00 -1.92 -1.91
N PRO A 119 11.80 -2.62 -1.11
CA PRO A 119 12.08 -4.03 -1.34
C PRO A 119 10.81 -4.87 -1.09
N PRO A 120 10.73 -6.08 -1.66
CA PRO A 120 9.67 -7.02 -1.30
C PRO A 120 9.80 -7.41 0.19
N GLY A 121 8.65 -7.62 0.85
CA GLY A 121 8.56 -8.10 2.24
C GLY A 121 8.02 -9.53 2.32
N GLY A 122 8.52 -10.34 3.25
CA GLY A 122 7.99 -11.69 3.52
C GLY A 122 8.54 -12.82 2.64
N MET A 123 9.60 -12.57 1.85
CA MET A 123 10.22 -13.59 1.01
C MET A 123 11.02 -14.58 1.87
N VAL A 124 10.70 -15.88 1.78
CA VAL A 124 11.36 -16.96 2.56
C VAL A 124 12.32 -17.83 1.74
N TYR A 125 12.32 -17.66 0.41
CA TYR A 125 13.26 -18.30 -0.50
C TYR A 125 14.00 -17.23 -1.29
N ILE A 126 15.22 -17.56 -1.73
CA ILE A 126 16.04 -16.69 -2.57
C ILE A 126 16.30 -17.36 -3.91
N SER A 127 16.66 -16.55 -4.91
CA SER A 127 17.31 -17.03 -6.11
C SER A 127 18.43 -16.06 -6.43
N ASP A 128 19.63 -16.58 -6.68
CA ASP A 128 20.78 -15.81 -7.11
C ASP A 128 21.07 -16.03 -8.61
N LEU A 129 22.00 -15.24 -9.16
CA LEU A 129 22.41 -15.34 -10.56
C LEU A 129 23.49 -16.41 -10.81
N ASP A 130 24.13 -16.92 -9.75
CA ASP A 130 25.33 -17.77 -9.83
C ASP A 130 24.99 -19.26 -9.71
N ASN A 131 24.18 -19.61 -8.71
CA ASN A 131 23.75 -20.95 -8.30
C ASN A 131 22.26 -21.21 -8.58
N GLY A 132 21.47 -20.18 -8.88
CA GLY A 132 20.05 -20.32 -9.21
C GLY A 132 19.17 -20.28 -7.97
N ARG A 133 18.28 -21.27 -7.81
CA ARG A 133 17.31 -21.33 -6.69
C ARG A 133 17.89 -22.04 -5.48
#